data_AF-I6S2M4-F1
#
_entry.id   AF-I6S2M4-F1
#
_cell.length_a   1.000
_cell.length_b   1.000
_cell.length_c   1.000
_cell.angle_alpha   90.00
_cell.angle_beta   90.00
_cell.angle_gamma   90.00
#
_symmetry.space_group_name_H-M   'P 1'
#
loop_
_entity.id
_entity.type
_entity.pdbx_description
1 polymer ?
#
loop_
_entity_poly.entity_id
_entity_poly.type
_entity_poly.pdbx_seq_one_letter_code
_entity_poly.pdbx_strand_id
1 'polypeptide(L)' 'MKIKENLYAYPFLDEMILHNVLRSSWLVISKEELELVKLRKYSALSESTQKN' A
#
# COMPACT_ATOMS: atom_id res chain seq x y z
N MET A 1 -0.88 -5.54 9.97
CA MET A 1 0.19 -4.57 10.30
C MET A 1 -0.20 -3.19 9.76
N LYS A 2 -0.07 -2.14 10.57
CA LYS A 2 -0.35 -0.75 10.13
C LYS A 2 0.88 -0.17 9.45
N ILE A 3 0.75 0.34 8.22
CA ILE A 3 1.83 0.99 7.45
C ILE A 3 1.74 2.51 7.58
N LYS A 4 0.53 3.06 7.39
CA LYS A 4 0.17 4.47 7.61
C LYS A 4 -1.20 4.53 8.27
N GLU A 5 -1.64 5.73 8.65
CA GLU A 5 -2.93 5.94 9.32
C GLU A 5 -4.10 5.19 8.65
N ASN A 6 -4.12 5.20 7.31
CA ASN A 6 -5.19 4.64 6.50
C ASN A 6 -4.76 3.45 5.63
N LEU A 7 -3.55 2.91 5.86
CA LEU A 7 -2.97 1.86 5.04
C LEU A 7 -2.51 0.69 5.89
N TYR A 8 -3.08 -0.47 5.65
CA TYR A 8 -2.84 -1.70 6.42
C TYR A 8 -2.40 -2.82 5.49
N ALA A 9 -1.54 -3.69 5.98
CA ALA A 9 -1.18 -4.94 5.30
C ALA A 9 -1.57 -6.16 6.14
N TYR A 10 -2.14 -7.17 5.50
CA TYR A 10 -2.54 -8.43 6.10
C TYR A 10 -1.82 -9.58 5.38
N PRO A 11 -1.31 -10.60 6.11
CA PRO A 11 -0.74 -11.78 5.46
C PRO A 11 -1.85 -12.58 4.74
N PHE A 12 -1.54 -13.07 3.54
CA PHE A 12 -2.44 -13.94 2.77
C PHE A 12 -1.61 -14.93 1.94
N LEU A 13 -1.59 -16.20 2.35
CA LEU A 13 -0.74 -17.23 1.74
C LEU A 13 0.73 -16.76 1.71
N ASP A 14 1.38 -16.81 0.55
CA ASP A 14 2.74 -16.34 0.33
C ASP A 14 2.84 -14.83 0.01
N GLU A 15 1.70 -14.13 0.00
CA GLU A 15 1.54 -12.74 -0.38
C GLU A 15 1.01 -11.88 0.80
N MET A 16 0.73 -10.61 0.51
CA MET A 16 0.19 -9.63 1.45
C MET A 16 -0.99 -8.90 0.81
N ILE A 17 -2.08 -8.72 1.56
CA ILE A 17 -3.20 -7.87 1.18
C ILE A 17 -2.98 -6.48 1.74
N LEU A 18 -2.85 -5.50 0.86
CA LEU A 18 -2.86 -4.07 1.15
C LEU A 18 -4.29 -3.54 1.15
N HIS A 19 -4.69 -2.93 2.25
CA HIS A 19 -6.00 -2.30 2.42
C HIS A 19 -5.84 -0.81 2.70
N ASN A 20 -6.40 -0.01 1.80
CA ASN A 20 -6.58 1.42 2.03
C ASN A 20 -7.99 1.66 2.57
N VAL A 21 -8.09 1.96 3.86
CA VAL A 21 -9.37 2.12 4.57
C VAL A 21 -10.14 3.32 4.01
N LEU A 22 -9.46 4.42 3.68
CA LEU A 22 -10.11 5.63 3.14
C LEU A 22 -10.73 5.44 1.77
N ARG A 23 -10.12 4.59 0.94
CA ARG A 23 -10.56 4.33 -0.44
C ARG A 23 -11.37 3.04 -0.56
N SER A 24 -11.57 2.33 0.55
CA SER A 24 -12.18 0.99 0.60
C SER A 24 -11.63 0.04 -0.46
N SER A 25 -10.32 0.15 -0.74
CA SER A 25 -9.65 -0.58 -1.81
C SER A 25 -8.71 -1.63 -1.26
N TRP A 26 -8.66 -2.77 -1.95
CA TRP A 26 -7.85 -3.93 -1.58
C TRP A 26 -6.95 -4.30 -2.75
N LEU A 27 -5.69 -4.59 -2.47
CA LEU A 27 -4.70 -4.99 -3.46
C LEU A 27 -3.88 -6.14 -2.90
N VAL A 28 -3.68 -7.18 -3.69
CA VAL A 28 -2.74 -8.25 -3.35
C VAL A 28 -1.37 -7.83 -3.88
N ILE A 29 -0.35 -7.94 -3.04
CA ILE A 29 1.04 -7.59 -3.35
C ILE A 29 2.00 -8.63 -2.80
N SER A 30 3.17 -8.74 -3.39
CA SER A 30 4.24 -9.59 -2.87
C SER A 30 4.86 -9.01 -1.59
N LYS A 31 5.60 -9.85 -0.86
CA LYS A 31 6.35 -9.41 0.33
C LYS A 31 7.44 -8.38 -0.05
N GLU A 32 8.05 -8.50 -1.23
CA GLU A 32 9.07 -7.55 -1.71
C GLU A 32 8.46 -6.18 -2.03
N GLU A 33 7.27 -6.17 -2.66
CA GLU A 33 6.52 -4.95 -2.91
C GLU A 33 6.11 -4.25 -1.62
N LEU A 34 5.78 -5.02 -0.58
CA LEU A 34 5.47 -4.46 0.74
C LEU A 34 6.69 -3.74 1.34
N GLU A 35 7.88 -4.31 1.22
CA GLU A 35 9.11 -3.65 1.69
C GLU A 35 9.41 -2.38 0.90
N LEU A 36 9.17 -2.37 -0.42
CA LEU A 36 9.28 -1.15 -1.23
C LEU A 36 8.27 -0.07 -0.79
N VAL A 37 7.03 -0.47 -0.45
CA VAL A 37 5.99 0.44 0.06
C VAL A 37 6.38 1.04 1.41
N LYS A 38 7.05 0.28 2.29
CA LYS A 38 7.57 0.77 3.57
C LYS A 38 8.76 1.72 3.38
N LEU A 39 9.69 1.38 2.49
CA LEU A 39 10.91 2.14 2.23
C LEU A 39 10.64 3.45 1.49
N ARG A 40 9.80 3.41 0.47
CA ARG A 40 9.38 4.60 -0.26
C ARG A 40 8.33 5.32 0.58
N LYS A 41 8.75 6.33 1.36
CA LYS A 41 7.86 7.43 1.77
C LYS A 41 7.24 7.99 0.50
N TYR A 42 6.08 7.47 0.08
CA TYR A 42 5.38 7.74 -1.19
C TYR A 42 5.48 9.20 -1.70
N SER A 43 6.63 9.58 -2.26
CA SER A 43 6.86 10.84 -2.97
C SER A 43 6.66 10.66 -4.48
N ALA A 44 6.44 9.41 -4.92
CA ALA A 44 6.27 9.02 -6.30
C ALA A 44 4.92 8.30 -6.55
N LEU A 45 3.85 8.64 -5.82
CA LEU A 45 2.49 8.29 -6.26
C LEU A 45 2.04 9.27 -7.34
N SER A 46 2.66 9.10 -8.52
CA SER A 46 2.35 9.65 -9.84
C SER A 46 1.97 11.13 -9.93
N GLU A 47 2.56 11.83 -10.89
CA GLU A 47 2.12 13.16 -11.34
C GLU A 47 0.61 13.22 -11.67
N SER A 48 -0.06 12.08 -11.84
CA SER A 48 -1.50 12.00 -12.09
C SER A 48 -2.39 12.31 -10.86
N THR A 49 -1.86 12.27 -9.62
CA THR A 49 -2.64 12.64 -8.42
C THR A 49 -2.57 14.14 -8.11
N GLN A 50 -1.65 14.88 -8.75
CA GLN A 50 -1.47 16.33 -8.55
C GLN A 50 -2.31 17.20 -9.49
N LYS A 51 -3.08 16.60 -10.41
CA LYS A 51 -4.03 17.31 -11.26
C LYS A 51 -5.46 16.80 -11.00
N ASN A 52 -6.06 17.33 -9.94
CA ASN A 52 -7.50 17.62 -9.83
C ASN A 52 -7.71 18.64 -8.72
#